data_AF-A0A2T7V7T8-F1
#
_entry.id   AF-A0A2T7V7T8-F1
#
_cell.length_a   1.000
_cell.length_b   1.000
_cell.length_c   1.000
_cell.angle_alpha   90.00
_cell.angle_beta   90.00
_cell.angle_gamma   90.00
#
_symmetry.space_group_name_H-M   'P 1'
#
loop_
_entity.id
_entity.type
_entity.pdbx_description
1 polymer ?
#
loop_
_entity_poly.entity_id
_entity_poly.type
_entity_poly.pdbx_seq_one_letter_code
_entity_poly.pdbx_strand_id
1 'polypeptide(L)' 'MKLEKTADGYVVQVPDDVVAALGLHEGDQVKVAKSNPVTIPVTDEQRQWAMDTIRELRSTNPLPPGYKFDREEANAR' A
#
# COMPACT_ATOMS: atom_id res chain seq x y z
N MET A 1 8.96 -3.04 -15.38
CA MET A 1 9.04 -1.69 -15.97
C MET A 1 10.44 -1.50 -16.54
N LYS A 2 10.57 -1.17 -17.82
CA LYS A 2 11.85 -0.95 -18.50
C LYS A 2 12.00 0.54 -18.78
N LEU A 3 13.17 1.09 -18.48
CA LEU A 3 13.55 2.47 -18.80
C LEU A 3 14.38 2.45 -20.10
N GLU A 4 13.95 3.22 -21.10
CA GLU A 4 14.61 3.33 -22.39
C GLU A 4 14.92 4.78 -22.72
N LYS A 5 16.03 5.03 -23.44
CA LYS A 5 16.43 6.36 -23.88
C LYS A 5 16.07 6.56 -25.34
N THR A 6 15.25 7.56 -25.63
CA THR A 6 14.85 8.01 -26.96
C THR A 6 15.49 9.37 -27.29
N ALA A 7 15.21 9.93 -28.47
CA ALA A 7 15.67 11.27 -28.86
C ALA A 7 15.04 12.38 -27.99
N ASP A 8 13.79 12.18 -27.56
CA ASP A 8 12.99 13.17 -26.82
C ASP A 8 13.08 13.00 -25.29
N GLY A 9 13.83 12.01 -24.80
CA GLY A 9 14.07 11.80 -23.38
C GLY A 9 14.07 10.34 -22.96
N TYR A 10 13.65 10.08 -21.72
CA TYR A 10 13.49 8.72 -21.21
C TYR A 10 12.03 8.31 -21.21
N VAL A 11 11.77 7.07 -21.61
CA VAL A 11 10.44 6.46 -21.60
C VAL A 11 10.45 5.28 -20.64
N VAL A 12 9.40 5.18 -19.82
CA VAL A 12 9.15 4.01 -18.98
C VAL A 12 7.96 3.26 -19.57
N GLN A 13 8.16 1.98 -19.87
CA GLN A 13 7.04 1.12 -20.22
C GLN A 13 6.18 0.85 -18.98
N VAL A 14 4.95 1.34 -19.01
CA VAL A 14 3.92 1.09 -17.99
C VAL A 14 3.13 -0.16 -18.40
N PRO A 15 3.09 -1.21 -17.57
CA PRO A 15 2.29 -2.41 -17.83
C PRO A 15 0.78 -2.14 -17.88
N ASP A 16 0.03 -2.93 -18.66
CA ASP A 16 -1.41 -2.75 -18.88
C ASP A 16 -2.24 -2.84 -17.59
N ASP A 17 -1.85 -3.70 -16.65
CA ASP A 17 -2.49 -3.84 -15.34
C ASP A 17 -2.37 -2.55 -14.50
N VAL A 18 -1.23 -1.86 -14.58
CA VAL A 18 -1.01 -0.57 -13.92
C VAL A 18 -1.81 0.54 -14.60
N VAL A 19 -1.88 0.56 -15.94
CA VAL A 19 -2.70 1.51 -16.70
C VAL A 19 -4.18 1.38 -16.30
N ALA A 20 -4.68 0.14 -16.25
CA ALA A 20 -6.06 -0.15 -15.84
C ALA A 20 -6.33 0.23 -14.39
N ALA A 21 -5.43 -0.12 -13.45
CA ALA A 21 -5.58 0.19 -12.04
C ALA A 21 -5.58 1.70 -11.74
N LEU A 22 -4.85 2.48 -12.54
CA LEU A 22 -4.81 3.94 -12.44
C LEU A 22 -5.90 4.63 -13.29
N GLY A 23 -6.66 3.87 -14.08
CA GLY A 23 -7.70 4.41 -14.96
C GLY A 23 -7.17 5.37 -16.03
N LEU A 24 -5.94 5.13 -16.52
CA LEU A 24 -5.29 5.97 -17.51
C LEU A 24 -5.74 5.60 -18.93
N HIS A 25 -5.84 6.59 -19.80
CA HIS A 25 -6.24 6.45 -21.20
C HIS A 25 -5.20 7.08 -22.13
N GLU A 26 -5.26 6.70 -23.42
CA GLU A 26 -4.44 7.35 -24.44
C GLU A 26 -4.73 8.86 -24.50
N GLY A 27 -3.66 9.65 -24.46
CA GLY A 27 -3.75 11.12 -24.47
C GLY A 27 -3.77 11.79 -23.10
N ASP A 28 -3.85 11.01 -22.02
CA ASP A 28 -3.80 11.56 -20.66
C ASP A 28 -2.43 12.20 -20.36
N GLN A 29 -2.47 13.40 -19.77
CA GLN A 29 -1.28 14.03 -19.21
C GLN A 29 -1.09 13.62 -17.76
N VAL A 30 0.05 12.98 -17.47
CA VAL A 30 0.39 12.51 -16.14
C VAL A 30 1.56 13.28 -15.55
N LYS A 31 1.52 13.54 -14.25
CA LYS A 31 2.67 14.06 -13.48
C LYS A 31 3.21 12.93 -12.61
N VAL A 32 4.50 12.64 -12.75
CA VAL A 32 5.18 11.65 -11.92
C VAL A 32 5.86 12.35 -10.75
N ALA A 33 5.56 11.91 -9.54
CA ALA A 33 6.24 12.37 -8.33
C ALA A 33 6.86 11.17 -7.61
N LYS A 34 8.03 11.37 -7.01
CA LYS A 34 8.61 10.39 -6.11
C LYS A 34 7.81 10.39 -4.81
N SER A 35 7.22 9.26 -4.43
CA SER A 35 6.69 9.10 -3.07
C SER A 35 7.87 9.14 -2.10
N ASN A 36 7.87 10.08 -1.17
CA ASN A 36 8.80 10.00 -0.04
C ASN A 36 8.35 8.83 0.84
N PRO A 37 9.20 7.80 1.06
CA PRO A 37 8.84 6.73 1.98
C PRO A 37 8.59 7.34 3.35
N VAL A 38 7.36 7.20 3.85
CA VAL A 38 7.01 7.59 5.21
C VAL A 38 7.46 6.46 6.11
N THR A 39 8.66 6.60 6.68
CA THR A 39 9.10 5.73 7.76
C THR A 39 8.50 6.27 9.05
N ILE A 40 7.61 5.51 9.68
CA ILE A 40 7.10 5.81 11.01
C ILE A 40 8.04 5.11 12.01
N PRO A 41 8.92 5.83 12.71
CA PRO A 41 9.75 5.21 13.74
C PRO A 41 8.85 4.70 14.86
N VAL A 42 9.04 3.44 15.24
CA VAL A 42 8.34 2.82 16.37
C VAL A 42 9.37 2.55 17.45
N THR A 43 9.21 3.19 18.60
CA THR A 43 10.04 2.92 19.78
C THR A 43 9.66 1.58 20.40
N ASP A 44 10.56 0.99 21.19
CA ASP A 44 10.27 -0.25 21.91
C ASP A 44 9.11 -0.08 22.91
N GLU A 45 8.98 1.11 23.52
CA GLU A 45 7.86 1.45 24.40
C GLU A 45 6.52 1.49 23.64
N GLN A 46 6.49 2.13 22.47
CA GLN A 46 5.29 2.15 21.62
C GLN A 46 4.89 0.74 21.16
N ARG A 47 5.88 -0.09 20.83
CA ARG A 47 5.67 -1.49 20.48
C ARG A 47 5.06 -2.26 21.66
N GLN A 48 5.61 -2.09 22.85
CA GLN A 48 5.13 -2.77 24.05
C GLN A 48 3.69 -2.35 24.38
N TRP A 49 3.42 -1.04 24.38
CA TRP A 49 2.08 -0.50 24.59
C TRP A 49 1.06 -1.03 23.58
N ALA A 50 1.43 -1.11 22.30
CA ALA A 50 0.55 -1.66 21.27
C ALA A 50 0.24 -3.14 21.50
N MET A 51 1.23 -3.92 21.95
CA MET A 51 1.04 -5.33 22.27
C MET A 51 0.14 -5.54 23.50
N ASP A 52 0.30 -4.71 24.53
CA ASP A 52 -0.56 -4.75 25.71
C ASP A 52 -2.00 -4.38 25.36
N THR A 53 -2.18 -3.34 24.54
CA THR A 53 -3.50 -2.96 24.00
C THR A 53 -4.16 -4.11 23.21
N ILE A 54 -3.40 -4.79 22.35
CA ILE A 54 -3.93 -5.94 21.58
C ILE A 54 -4.37 -7.08 22.52
N ARG A 55 -3.60 -7.35 23.59
CA ARG A 55 -3.94 -8.38 24.57
C ARG A 55 -5.22 -8.03 25.34
N GLU A 56 -5.35 -6.77 25.75
CA GLU A 56 -6.56 -6.28 26.42
C GLU A 56 -7.79 -6.40 25.52
N LEU A 57 -7.69 -5.95 24.26
CA LEU A 57 -8.78 -6.03 23.29
C LEU A 57 -9.20 -7.47 22.99
N ARG A 58 -8.25 -8.42 22.93
CA ARG A 58 -8.58 -9.85 22.79
C ARG A 58 -9.39 -10.38 23.97
N SER A 59 -9.17 -9.84 25.17
CA SER A 59 -9.88 -10.24 26.38
C SER A 59 -11.27 -9.61 26.47
N THR A 60 -11.40 -8.32 26.09
CA THR A 60 -12.64 -7.55 26.24
C THR A 60 -13.58 -7.66 25.04
N ASN A 61 -13.06 -7.97 23.85
CA ASN A 61 -13.84 -8.10 22.62
C ASN A 61 -13.30 -9.26 21.76
N PRO A 62 -13.59 -10.52 22.13
CA PRO A 62 -13.08 -11.67 21.42
C PRO A 62 -13.64 -11.71 19.99
N LEU A 63 -12.75 -11.96 19.03
CA LEU A 63 -13.13 -12.15 17.63
C LEU A 63 -13.97 -13.43 17.50
N PRO A 64 -14.90 -13.49 16.52
CA PRO A 64 -15.72 -14.68 16.29
C PRO A 64 -14.87 -15.96 16.12
N PRO A 65 -15.38 -17.14 16.52
CA PRO A 65 -14.69 -18.40 16.30
C PRO A 65 -14.31 -18.60 14.82
N GLY A 66 -13.04 -18.92 14.57
CA GLY A 66 -12.54 -19.12 13.21
C GLY A 66 -12.26 -17.83 12.42
N TYR A 67 -12.41 -16.65 13.03
CA TYR A 67 -12.05 -15.39 12.39
C TYR A 67 -10.58 -15.39 11.96
N LYS A 68 -10.35 -15.11 10.68
CA LYS A 68 -9.04 -14.93 10.08
C LYS A 68 -9.06 -13.62 9.31
N PHE A 69 -8.09 -12.76 9.59
CA PHE A 69 -7.95 -11.52 8.84
C PHE A 69 -7.54 -11.83 7.39
N ASP A 70 -8.33 -11.35 6.44
CA ASP A 70 -8.02 -11.36 5.01
C ASP A 70 -7.77 -9.92 4.53
N ARG A 71 -6.59 -9.68 3.97
CA ARG A 71 -6.18 -8.35 3.51
C ARG A 71 -6.93 -7.93 2.25
N GLU A 72 -7.15 -8.86 1.32
CA GLU A 72 -7.82 -8.57 0.05
C GLU A 72 -9.29 -8.24 0.30
N GLU A 73 -9.96 -9.03 1.15
CA GLU A 73 -11.33 -8.73 1.60
C GLU A 73 -11.40 -7.36 2.30
N ALA A 74 -10.45 -7.06 3.18
CA ALA A 74 -10.43 -5.80 3.91
C ALA A 74 -10.13 -4.56 3.04
N ASN A 75 -9.48 -4.72 1.89
CA ASN A 75 -9.12 -3.62 0.99
C ASN A 75 -10.09 -3.47 -0.19
N ALA A 76 -11.01 -4.41 -0.41
CA ALA A 76 -12.00 -4.39 -1.47
C ALA A 76 -13.18 -3.42 -1.22
N ARG A 77 -13.10 -2.58 -0.19
CA ARG A 77 -14.16 -1.69 0.31
C ARG A 77 -13.74 -0.22 0.28
#